data_AF-A0A318UJH7-F1
#
_entry.id   AF-A0A318UJH7-F1
#
_cell.length_a   1.000
_cell.length_b   1.000
_cell.length_c   1.000
_cell.angle_alpha   90.00
_cell.angle_beta   90.00
_cell.angle_gamma   90.00
#
_symmetry.space_group_name_H-M   'P 1'
#
loop_
_entity.id
_entity.type
_entity.pdbx_description
1 polymer ?
#
loop_
_entity_poly.entity_id
_entity_poly.type
_entity_poly.pdbx_seq_one_letter_code
_entity_poly.pdbx_strand_id
1 'polypeptide(L)'
;MLLNNSYQIIQKQKKLEEYQEQVSVKARLVENKTFRSPEKFYPLGLRNKGDVVELSFVRNLENNTWIIEFITPRHTYDTPTQRILQLNGKDLLIEDVENLNNQKKRFRIKKFKDNSPIKFEDLKTFKILFGFRSLRDLLSKLSFILDFDLTKSNFDFKKINTKENKLKLKFIESINFIFQWDKKLQSDPFGSNTAYYNHLVYDIDFLDMKQNDFFYKAIEQNIELKTPNQHFIPKRNYVYDFFNKVYIKENDLEKTFNLKSKITNYTKFKHKIEYFIDKKNQWDDSKKEFIDSTKNDALGYHLPIRYNGDLNLKYQINQKIINDFLTINYWNNFPKKLFDFENGLIKLYCQVINIKEEDYDTQYEHWTKKIL
;
A
#
# COMPACT_ATOMS: atom_id res chain seq x y z
N MET A 1 -12.74 -49.58 -15.93
CA MET A 1 -11.75 -48.60 -15.44
C MET A 1 -12.45 -47.25 -15.32
N LEU A 2 -12.58 -46.74 -14.09
CA LEU A 2 -13.08 -45.40 -13.80
C LEU A 2 -11.98 -44.39 -14.09
N LEU A 3 -12.17 -43.50 -15.06
CA LEU A 3 -11.40 -42.26 -15.14
C LEU A 3 -12.28 -41.12 -14.60
N ASN A 4 -12.11 -40.88 -13.30
CA ASN A 4 -12.49 -39.65 -12.62
C ASN A 4 -11.81 -38.46 -13.32
N ASN A 5 -12.54 -37.76 -14.18
CA ASN A 5 -12.21 -36.37 -14.49
C ASN A 5 -13.18 -35.49 -13.70
N SER A 6 -12.86 -35.30 -12.42
CA SER A 6 -13.38 -34.20 -11.64
C SER A 6 -12.95 -32.90 -12.31
N TYR A 7 -13.88 -32.23 -12.96
CA TYR A 7 -13.74 -30.83 -13.35
C TYR A 7 -13.65 -29.98 -12.07
N GLN A 8 -12.45 -29.86 -11.53
CA GLN A 8 -12.14 -28.67 -10.75
C GLN A 8 -12.29 -27.50 -11.71
N ILE A 9 -13.15 -26.53 -11.36
CA ILE A 9 -13.02 -25.18 -11.89
C ILE A 9 -11.59 -24.79 -11.57
N ILE A 10 -10.69 -24.87 -12.56
CA ILE A 10 -9.35 -24.34 -12.42
C ILE A 10 -9.58 -22.84 -12.30
N GLN A 11 -9.70 -22.35 -11.06
CA GLN A 11 -9.51 -20.94 -10.77
C GLN A 11 -8.12 -20.65 -11.30
N LYS A 12 -8.04 -20.07 -12.51
CA LYS A 12 -6.77 -19.59 -13.05
C LYS A 12 -6.20 -18.69 -11.98
N GLN A 13 -5.06 -19.10 -11.42
CA GLN A 13 -4.39 -18.34 -10.40
C GLN A 13 -4.03 -17.00 -11.02
N LYS A 14 -4.68 -15.92 -10.56
CA LYS A 14 -4.40 -14.56 -11.02
C LYS A 14 -2.90 -14.29 -10.83
N LYS A 15 -2.25 -13.70 -11.84
CA LYS A 15 -0.82 -13.33 -11.74
C LYS A 15 -0.65 -12.22 -10.71
N LEU A 16 0.46 -12.21 -9.99
CA LEU A 16 0.76 -11.15 -9.03
C LEU A 16 1.47 -10.00 -9.75
N GLU A 17 0.84 -8.83 -9.71
CA GLU A 17 1.42 -7.57 -10.14
C GLU A 17 1.82 -6.77 -8.88
N GLU A 18 3.12 -6.51 -8.70
CA GLU A 18 3.65 -5.95 -7.44
C GLU A 18 4.38 -4.60 -7.63
N TYR A 19 3.91 -3.58 -6.91
CA TYR A 19 4.70 -2.38 -6.63
C TYR A 19 5.47 -2.57 -5.33
N GLN A 20 6.79 -2.38 -5.36
CA GLN A 20 7.64 -2.53 -4.18
C GLN A 20 8.63 -1.39 -4.05
N GLU A 21 8.70 -0.80 -2.86
CA GLU A 21 9.77 0.09 -2.42
C GLU A 21 10.79 -0.66 -1.56
N GLN A 22 12.08 -0.39 -1.80
CA GLN A 22 13.19 -0.87 -0.99
C GLN A 22 14.09 0.28 -0.58
N VAL A 23 14.73 0.11 0.56
CA VAL A 23 15.66 1.07 1.12
C VAL A 23 16.85 0.33 1.71
N SER A 24 18.04 0.81 1.39
CA SER A 24 19.23 0.53 2.17
C SER A 24 19.83 1.83 2.65
N VAL A 25 20.44 1.82 3.84
CA VAL A 25 21.01 3.03 4.44
C VAL A 25 22.39 2.75 4.96
N LYS A 26 23.32 3.65 4.64
CA LYS A 26 24.66 3.64 5.19
C LYS A 26 24.84 4.87 6.07
N ALA A 27 25.26 4.64 7.32
CA ALA A 27 25.61 5.70 8.24
C ALA A 27 27.12 5.94 8.21
N ARG A 28 27.53 7.21 8.29
CA ARG A 28 28.94 7.58 8.38
C ARG A 28 29.14 8.86 9.19
N LEU A 29 30.36 9.08 9.64
CA LEU A 29 30.74 10.32 10.32
C LEU A 29 30.82 11.49 9.34
N VAL A 30 30.61 12.69 9.87
CA VAL A 30 30.77 13.93 9.11
C VAL A 30 32.27 14.24 8.98
N GLU A 31 32.76 14.48 7.77
CA GLU A 31 34.14 14.92 7.54
C GLU A 31 34.43 16.24 8.25
N ASN A 32 35.58 16.30 8.92
CA ASN A 32 36.09 17.53 9.48
C ASN A 32 37.01 18.19 8.46
N LYS A 33 36.57 19.32 7.89
CA LYS A 33 37.31 20.06 6.86
C LYS A 33 38.14 21.22 7.43
N THR A 34 38.37 21.29 8.75
CA THR A 34 39.17 22.37 9.34
C THR A 34 40.68 22.10 9.25
N PHE A 35 41.45 23.13 8.88
CA PHE A 35 42.91 23.06 8.68
C PHE A 35 43.74 22.75 9.94
N ARG A 36 43.14 22.69 11.14
CA ARG A 36 43.85 22.55 12.43
C ARG A 36 43.45 21.32 13.24
N SER A 37 42.42 20.59 12.83
CA SER A 37 42.04 19.35 13.52
C SER A 37 42.91 18.19 13.01
N PRO A 38 43.62 17.46 13.89
CA PRO A 38 44.30 16.23 13.49
C PRO A 38 43.31 15.12 13.09
N GLU A 39 42.05 15.20 13.56
CA GLU A 39 41.00 14.24 13.24
C GLU A 39 40.35 14.56 11.89
N LYS A 40 40.28 13.55 11.01
CA LYS A 40 39.63 13.63 9.68
C LYS A 40 38.09 13.72 9.74
N PHE A 41 37.48 13.33 10.86
CA PHE A 41 36.02 13.25 11.02
C PHE A 41 35.60 13.81 12.38
N TYR A 42 34.41 14.40 12.44
CA TYR A 42 33.78 14.74 13.72
C TYR A 42 33.28 13.46 14.42
N PRO A 43 33.46 13.33 15.74
CA PRO A 43 32.95 12.18 16.49
C PRO A 43 31.42 12.19 16.56
N LEU A 44 30.79 11.01 16.69
CA LEU A 44 29.32 10.88 16.78
C LEU A 44 28.71 11.78 17.87
N GLY A 45 29.41 12.00 18.99
CA GLY A 45 29.06 13.05 19.96
C GLY A 45 28.16 12.63 21.13
N LEU A 46 27.64 11.40 21.15
CA LEU A 46 27.01 10.78 22.33
C LEU A 46 28.12 10.48 23.35
N ARG A 47 28.10 11.05 24.56
CA ARG A 47 29.28 11.03 25.46
C ARG A 47 29.04 10.31 26.78
N ASN A 48 27.79 10.12 27.20
CA ASN A 48 27.46 9.46 28.46
C ASN A 48 27.03 8.01 28.23
N LYS A 49 27.32 7.17 29.22
CA LYS A 49 26.82 5.79 29.27
C LYS A 49 25.29 5.81 29.30
N GLY A 50 24.66 5.27 28.26
CA GLY A 50 23.20 5.24 28.11
C GLY A 50 22.62 6.38 27.27
N ASP A 51 23.46 7.25 26.67
CA ASP A 51 22.97 8.20 25.66
C ASP A 51 22.49 7.45 24.42
N VAL A 52 21.21 7.64 24.10
CA VAL A 52 20.55 7.06 22.94
C VAL A 52 19.83 8.14 22.15
N VAL A 53 20.04 8.15 20.85
CA VAL A 53 19.30 8.93 19.88
C VAL A 53 18.41 8.00 19.06
N GLU A 54 17.13 8.33 19.00
CA GLU A 54 16.15 7.65 18.17
C GLU A 54 15.77 8.58 17.02
N LEU A 55 15.88 8.11 15.78
CA LEU A 55 15.55 8.87 14.58
C LEU A 55 14.61 8.04 13.72
N SER A 56 13.48 8.62 13.34
CA SER A 56 12.48 7.97 12.50
C SER A 56 12.10 8.87 11.34
N PHE A 57 12.17 8.33 10.12
CA PHE A 57 11.52 8.91 8.94
C PHE A 57 10.19 8.21 8.79
N VAL A 58 9.10 8.96 8.86
CA VAL A 58 7.74 8.43 8.96
C VAL A 58 6.91 8.99 7.81
N ARG A 59 6.30 8.12 7.02
CA ARG A 59 5.47 8.53 5.89
C ARG A 59 4.12 9.07 6.37
N ASN A 60 3.70 10.21 5.86
CA ASN A 60 2.32 10.70 5.92
C ASN A 60 1.64 10.30 4.60
N LEU A 61 0.75 9.31 4.68
CA LEU A 61 0.09 8.69 3.52
C LEU A 61 -0.89 9.66 2.84
N GLU A 62 -1.66 10.42 3.62
CA GLU A 62 -2.68 11.36 3.13
C GLU A 62 -2.09 12.42 2.20
N ASN A 63 -0.96 13.00 2.60
CA ASN A 63 -0.30 14.08 1.86
C ASN A 63 0.83 13.60 0.94
N ASN A 64 1.15 12.31 0.96
CA ASN A 64 2.36 11.72 0.38
C ASN A 64 3.60 12.57 0.68
N THR A 65 3.89 12.71 1.98
CA THR A 65 5.04 13.47 2.49
C THR A 65 5.76 12.67 3.57
N TRP A 66 6.98 13.06 3.90
CA TRP A 66 7.75 12.46 4.98
C TRP A 66 7.89 13.41 6.16
N ILE A 67 7.84 12.84 7.35
CA ILE A 67 8.05 13.53 8.63
C ILE A 67 9.26 12.90 9.28
N ILE A 68 10.21 13.72 9.71
CA ILE A 68 11.37 13.26 10.48
C ILE A 68 11.08 13.51 11.95
N GLU A 69 11.10 12.45 12.74
CA GLU A 69 10.98 12.51 14.19
C GLU A 69 12.32 12.19 14.83
N PHE A 70 12.71 13.00 15.80
CA PHE A 70 13.99 12.85 16.47
C PHE A 70 13.79 12.88 17.98
N ILE A 71 14.37 11.93 18.68
CA ILE A 71 14.46 11.91 20.14
C ILE A 71 15.93 11.83 20.53
N THR A 72 16.36 12.74 21.38
CA THR A 72 17.79 12.88 21.73
C THR A 72 17.94 13.28 23.19
N PRO A 73 19.09 13.00 23.84
CA PRO A 73 19.39 13.56 25.14
C PRO A 73 19.31 15.08 25.12
N ARG A 74 18.79 15.66 26.19
CA ARG A 74 18.56 17.11 26.31
C ARG A 74 19.87 17.89 26.15
N HIS A 75 20.95 17.42 26.75
CA HIS A 75 22.25 18.07 26.63
C HIS A 75 22.79 18.07 25.18
N THR A 76 22.42 17.07 24.38
CA THR A 76 22.78 17.01 22.95
C THR A 76 22.01 18.03 22.12
N TYR A 77 20.78 18.38 22.51
CA TYR A 77 19.95 19.35 21.80
C TYR A 77 20.10 20.78 22.32
N ASP A 78 20.09 21.00 23.63
CA ASP A 78 20.03 22.34 24.24
C ASP A 78 21.38 23.04 24.27
N THR A 79 22.46 22.30 24.46
CA THR A 79 23.78 22.89 24.63
C THR A 79 24.32 23.51 23.33
N PRO A 80 24.29 22.85 22.16
CA PRO A 80 24.91 23.37 20.93
C PRO A 80 24.45 24.79 20.55
N THR A 81 25.41 25.66 20.22
CA THR A 81 25.11 26.98 19.64
C THR A 81 24.80 26.92 18.15
N GLN A 82 25.27 25.86 17.47
CA GLN A 82 25.03 25.63 16.06
C GLN A 82 24.33 24.28 15.86
N ARG A 83 23.21 24.31 15.13
CA ARG A 83 22.43 23.12 14.75
C ARG A 83 22.26 23.12 13.24
N ILE A 84 22.96 22.22 12.56
CA ILE A 84 22.80 21.97 11.13
C ILE A 84 22.00 20.68 10.97
N LEU A 85 20.83 20.78 10.36
CA LEU A 85 20.04 19.65 9.89
C LEU A 85 19.72 19.87 8.42
N GLN A 86 20.17 18.94 7.60
CA GLN A 86 20.01 19.03 6.16
C GLN A 86 19.51 17.70 5.60
N LEU A 87 18.65 17.79 4.60
CA LEU A 87 18.23 16.65 3.79
C LEU A 87 18.47 17.01 2.32
N ASN A 88 19.23 16.15 1.63
CA ASN A 88 19.64 16.35 0.24
C ASN A 88 20.24 17.75 0.00
N GLY A 89 21.08 18.21 0.96
CA GLY A 89 21.72 19.53 0.92
C GLY A 89 20.84 20.73 1.28
N LYS A 90 19.53 20.54 1.47
CA LYS A 90 18.60 21.61 1.86
C LYS A 90 18.39 21.64 3.37
N ASP A 91 18.27 22.85 3.93
CA ASP A 91 18.05 23.06 5.35
C ASP A 91 16.63 22.68 5.78
N LEU A 92 16.54 21.94 6.89
CA LEU A 92 15.28 21.52 7.49
C LEU A 92 14.78 22.53 8.53
N LEU A 93 13.46 22.65 8.65
CA LEU A 93 12.82 23.45 9.69
C LEU A 93 12.47 22.57 10.90
N ILE A 94 13.07 22.86 12.06
CA ILE A 94 12.70 22.18 13.31
C ILE A 94 11.38 22.75 13.82
N GLU A 95 10.40 21.89 14.01
CA GLU A 95 9.07 22.20 14.53
C GLU A 95 8.76 21.30 15.75
N ASP A 96 7.69 21.64 16.49
CA ASP A 96 7.11 20.79 17.54
C ASP A 96 8.15 20.23 18.55
N VAL A 97 8.94 21.12 19.18
CA VAL A 97 9.93 20.71 20.18
C VAL A 97 9.23 20.43 21.52
N GLU A 98 9.30 19.17 21.96
CA GLU A 98 8.64 18.66 23.16
C GLU A 98 9.68 18.15 24.17
N ASN A 99 9.48 18.45 25.44
CA ASN A 99 10.22 17.81 26.53
C ASN A 99 9.48 16.53 26.94
N LEU A 100 10.06 15.36 26.67
CA LEU A 100 9.42 14.08 27.06
C LEU A 100 9.59 13.79 28.55
N ASN A 101 10.78 14.10 29.08
CA ASN A 101 11.12 14.03 30.50
C ASN A 101 12.32 14.97 30.75
N ASN A 102 12.83 15.02 31.98
CA ASN A 102 13.95 15.89 32.34
C ASN A 102 15.25 15.62 31.55
N GLN A 103 15.34 14.49 30.83
CA GLN A 103 16.56 14.01 30.19
C GLN A 103 16.50 13.94 28.65
N LYS A 104 15.30 13.88 28.04
CA LYS A 104 15.13 13.72 26.58
C LYS A 104 14.29 14.84 25.97
N LYS A 105 14.67 15.25 24.77
CA LYS A 105 13.88 16.12 23.88
C LYS A 105 13.42 15.37 22.66
N ARG A 106 12.19 15.64 22.23
CA ARG A 106 11.64 15.27 20.93
C ARG A 106 11.51 16.52 20.06
N PHE A 107 11.77 16.40 18.78
CA PHE A 107 11.35 17.41 17.80
C PHE A 107 10.91 16.73 16.51
N ARG A 108 10.08 17.43 15.74
CA ARG A 108 9.54 16.93 14.46
C ARG A 108 9.88 17.90 13.34
N ILE A 109 10.05 17.38 12.14
CA ILE A 109 10.37 18.15 10.95
C ILE A 109 9.45 17.66 9.85
N LYS A 110 8.58 18.55 9.36
CA LYS A 110 7.61 18.22 8.28
C LYS A 110 7.99 18.85 6.95
N LYS A 111 8.85 19.87 6.97
CA LYS A 111 9.18 20.70 5.81
C LYS A 111 10.60 21.28 5.89
N PHE A 112 11.06 21.77 4.76
CA PHE A 112 12.28 22.55 4.63
C PHE A 112 12.08 24.00 5.11
N LYS A 113 13.16 24.76 5.29
CA LYS A 113 13.09 26.18 5.68
C LYS A 113 12.41 27.07 4.65
N ASP A 114 12.42 26.68 3.38
CA ASP A 114 11.67 27.34 2.29
C ASP A 114 10.16 27.01 2.30
N ASN A 115 9.68 26.31 3.33
CA ASN A 115 8.34 25.79 3.52
C ASN A 115 7.90 24.67 2.57
N SER A 116 8.78 24.15 1.71
CA SER A 116 8.44 23.00 0.87
C SER A 116 8.33 21.71 1.70
N PRO A 117 7.36 20.83 1.40
CA PRO A 117 7.20 19.56 2.11
C PRO A 117 8.28 18.57 1.71
N ILE A 118 8.62 17.63 2.60
CA ILE A 118 9.60 16.58 2.31
C ILE A 118 8.93 15.47 1.49
N LYS A 119 9.50 15.14 0.33
CA LYS A 119 9.03 14.08 -0.57
C LYS A 119 9.95 12.85 -0.55
N PHE A 120 9.50 11.76 -1.15
CA PHE A 120 10.27 10.51 -1.20
C PHE A 120 11.61 10.71 -1.93
N GLU A 121 11.59 11.49 -3.00
CA GLU A 121 12.77 11.80 -3.82
C GLU A 121 13.82 12.67 -3.09
N ASP A 122 13.43 13.32 -1.98
CA ASP A 122 14.36 14.11 -1.15
C ASP A 122 15.17 13.23 -0.18
N LEU A 123 14.72 12.00 0.09
CA LEU A 123 15.39 11.07 1.00
C LEU A 123 16.65 10.47 0.36
N LYS A 124 17.70 11.28 0.22
CA LYS A 124 19.00 10.88 -0.36
C LYS A 124 20.12 10.91 0.66
N THR A 125 20.37 12.09 1.24
CA THR A 125 21.43 12.28 2.23
C THR A 125 20.88 13.12 3.37
N PHE A 126 20.77 12.54 4.56
CA PHE A 126 20.41 13.25 5.77
C PHE A 126 21.66 13.54 6.59
N LYS A 127 21.87 14.80 6.96
CA LYS A 127 23.04 15.23 7.72
C LYS A 127 22.59 15.92 9.00
N ILE A 128 23.18 15.47 10.11
CA ILE A 128 23.13 16.17 11.40
C ILE A 128 24.54 16.60 11.78
N LEU A 129 24.66 17.85 12.19
CA LEU A 129 25.86 18.40 12.80
C LEU A 129 25.48 19.45 13.84
N PHE A 130 25.45 19.01 15.09
CA PHE A 130 25.23 19.87 16.25
C PHE A 130 26.57 20.09 16.93
N GLY A 131 26.88 21.34 17.22
CA GLY A 131 28.12 21.65 17.90
C GLY A 131 28.22 23.06 18.42
N PHE A 132 29.39 23.33 18.98
CA PHE A 132 29.80 24.64 19.42
C PHE A 132 30.92 25.14 18.55
N ARG A 133 30.80 26.37 18.08
CA ARG A 133 31.93 27.03 17.46
C ARG A 133 32.80 27.60 18.57
N SER A 134 34.00 27.03 18.75
CA SER A 134 35.03 27.57 19.62
C SER A 134 36.15 28.11 18.74
N LEU A 135 36.36 29.43 18.77
CA LEU A 135 37.31 30.12 17.87
C LEU A 135 37.05 29.76 16.39
N ARG A 136 37.89 28.90 15.79
CA ARG A 136 37.82 28.44 14.39
C ARG A 136 37.41 26.97 14.24
N ASP A 137 37.27 26.22 15.33
CA ASP A 137 36.93 24.80 15.30
C ASP A 137 35.49 24.55 15.78
N LEU A 138 34.86 23.51 15.22
CA LEU A 138 33.54 23.07 15.61
C LEU A 138 33.67 21.84 16.52
N LEU A 139 33.25 21.97 17.77
CA LEU A 139 33.20 20.86 18.72
C LEU A 139 31.85 20.16 18.59
N SER A 140 31.85 18.96 18.00
CA SER A 140 30.64 18.16 17.79
C SER A 140 30.05 17.64 19.11
N LYS A 141 28.72 17.82 19.23
CA LYS A 141 27.84 17.20 20.24
C LYS A 141 26.97 16.11 19.64
N LEU A 142 26.66 16.19 18.35
CA LEU A 142 26.05 15.11 17.59
C LEU A 142 26.39 15.29 16.13
N SER A 143 27.00 14.29 15.49
CA SER A 143 27.25 14.39 14.06
C SER A 143 27.26 13.05 13.35
N PHE A 144 26.46 12.95 12.31
CA PHE A 144 26.44 11.81 11.40
C PHE A 144 25.76 12.18 10.08
N ILE A 145 25.99 11.35 9.08
CA ILE A 145 25.33 11.37 7.79
C ILE A 145 24.68 10.00 7.56
N LEU A 146 23.45 10.01 7.07
CA LEU A 146 22.76 8.85 6.54
C LEU A 146 22.61 9.01 5.04
N ASP A 147 23.22 8.12 4.29
CA ASP A 147 23.07 8.02 2.84
C ASP A 147 22.07 6.91 2.54
N PHE A 148 20.96 7.29 1.91
CA PHE A 148 19.86 6.41 1.52
C PHE A 148 20.03 6.00 0.07
N ASP A 149 19.94 4.70 -0.17
CA ASP A 149 19.74 4.13 -1.50
C ASP A 149 18.31 3.61 -1.58
N LEU A 150 17.47 4.36 -2.31
CA LEU A 150 16.04 4.11 -2.46
C LEU A 150 15.76 3.56 -3.84
N THR A 151 15.10 2.41 -3.90
CA THR A 151 14.61 1.84 -5.15
C THR A 151 13.11 1.60 -5.07
N LYS A 152 12.45 1.73 -6.22
CA LYS A 152 11.03 1.38 -6.39
C LYS A 152 10.86 0.65 -7.71
N SER A 153 9.96 -0.32 -7.78
CA SER A 153 9.66 -1.00 -9.04
C SER A 153 9.07 -0.02 -10.05
N ASN A 154 9.44 -0.20 -11.33
CA ASN A 154 8.79 0.50 -12.42
C ASN A 154 7.48 -0.21 -12.72
N PHE A 155 6.35 0.41 -12.39
CA PHE A 155 5.04 -0.20 -12.48
C PHE A 155 4.07 0.72 -13.23
N ASP A 156 3.52 0.25 -14.37
CA ASP A 156 2.55 1.00 -15.17
C ASP A 156 1.12 0.64 -14.77
N PHE A 157 0.56 1.47 -13.90
CA PHE A 157 -0.79 1.27 -13.38
C PHE A 157 -1.90 1.42 -14.42
N LYS A 158 -1.64 2.01 -15.59
CA LYS A 158 -2.65 2.16 -16.65
C LYS A 158 -2.98 0.84 -17.35
N LYS A 159 -2.11 -0.18 -17.21
CA LYS A 159 -2.20 -1.47 -17.93
C LYS A 159 -2.65 -2.65 -17.08
N ILE A 160 -3.08 -2.43 -15.83
CA ILE A 160 -3.49 -3.55 -14.96
C ILE A 160 -4.80 -4.15 -15.47
N ASN A 161 -4.75 -5.41 -15.93
CA ASN A 161 -5.94 -6.21 -16.13
C ASN A 161 -6.29 -6.96 -14.84
N THR A 162 -7.14 -6.38 -14.01
CA THR A 162 -7.53 -6.91 -12.68
C THR A 162 -8.41 -8.18 -12.74
N LYS A 163 -8.88 -8.59 -13.93
CA LYS A 163 -9.46 -9.92 -14.16
C LYS A 163 -8.40 -11.01 -14.10
N GLU A 164 -7.20 -10.74 -14.60
CA GLU A 164 -6.12 -11.72 -14.71
C GLU A 164 -5.05 -11.54 -13.63
N ASN A 165 -5.02 -10.37 -13.00
CA ASN A 165 -3.96 -9.98 -12.08
C ASN A 165 -4.50 -9.59 -10.70
N LYS A 166 -3.78 -10.00 -9.65
CA LYS A 166 -3.89 -9.45 -8.30
C LYS A 166 -2.90 -8.30 -8.15
N LEU A 167 -3.28 -7.28 -7.41
CA LEU A 167 -2.42 -6.12 -7.17
C LEU A 167 -1.88 -6.18 -5.75
N LYS A 168 -0.56 -6.06 -5.62
CA LYS A 168 0.12 -5.94 -4.34
C LYS A 168 0.97 -4.68 -4.31
N LEU A 169 0.81 -3.90 -3.25
CA LEU A 169 1.58 -2.67 -3.05
C LEU A 169 2.34 -2.78 -1.73
N LYS A 170 3.66 -2.63 -1.78
CA LYS A 170 4.54 -2.69 -0.62
C LYS A 170 5.32 -1.38 -0.50
N PHE A 171 4.82 -0.50 0.35
CA PHE A 171 5.40 0.80 0.62
C PHE A 171 6.31 0.76 1.84
N ILE A 172 7.35 1.60 1.85
CA ILE A 172 8.06 1.91 3.09
C ILE A 172 7.18 2.85 3.91
N GLU A 173 6.82 2.42 5.11
CA GLU A 173 5.97 3.18 6.04
C GLU A 173 6.83 4.04 6.98
N SER A 174 7.93 3.47 7.46
CA SER A 174 8.92 4.18 8.26
C SER A 174 10.30 3.56 8.15
N ILE A 175 11.31 4.38 8.39
CA ILE A 175 12.71 4.02 8.49
C ILE A 175 13.20 4.48 9.86
N ASN A 176 13.66 3.54 10.69
CA ASN A 176 13.95 3.81 12.09
C ASN A 176 15.41 3.49 12.42
N PHE A 177 16.04 4.36 13.20
CA PHE A 177 17.42 4.24 13.67
C PHE A 177 17.49 4.45 15.17
N ILE A 178 18.37 3.69 15.82
CA ILE A 178 18.72 3.86 17.23
C ILE A 178 20.24 3.93 17.31
N PHE A 179 20.77 5.13 17.54
CA PHE A 179 22.20 5.35 17.76
C PHE A 179 22.47 5.40 19.25
N GLN A 180 23.41 4.57 19.73
CA GLN A 180 23.78 4.51 21.13
C GLN A 180 25.27 4.70 21.31
N TRP A 181 25.67 5.30 22.43
CA TRP A 181 27.08 5.27 22.82
C TRP A 181 27.46 3.90 23.39
N ASP A 182 28.39 3.22 22.73
CA ASP A 182 29.06 2.04 23.28
C ASP A 182 30.58 2.20 23.10
N LYS A 183 31.33 2.03 24.19
CA LYS A 183 32.79 2.02 24.18
C LYS A 183 33.36 0.97 23.21
N LYS A 184 32.66 -0.15 23.01
CA LYS A 184 33.05 -1.22 22.07
C LYS A 184 32.89 -0.83 20.60
N LEU A 185 31.99 0.11 20.30
CA LEU A 185 31.72 0.59 18.94
C LEU A 185 32.50 1.87 18.61
N GLN A 186 33.56 2.21 19.36
CA GLN A 186 34.31 3.45 19.11
C GLN A 186 34.97 3.51 17.73
N SER A 187 35.42 2.37 17.19
CA SER A 187 36.05 2.29 15.87
C SER A 187 35.04 2.37 14.71
N ASP A 188 33.83 1.85 14.92
CA ASP A 188 32.69 2.02 14.02
C ASP A 188 31.43 2.28 14.88
N PRO A 189 31.10 3.57 15.13
CA PRO A 189 29.98 3.92 16.00
C PRO A 189 28.62 3.55 15.38
N PHE A 190 28.62 3.01 14.16
CA PHE A 190 27.45 2.51 13.49
C PHE A 190 27.40 0.99 13.35
N GLY A 191 28.42 0.27 13.81
CA GLY A 191 28.59 -1.18 13.60
C GLY A 191 27.48 -2.06 14.20
N SER A 192 26.70 -1.53 15.16
CA SER A 192 25.52 -2.22 15.72
C SER A 192 24.18 -1.59 15.33
N ASN A 193 24.15 -0.62 14.40
CA ASN A 193 22.88 0.02 14.05
C ASN A 193 22.01 -0.90 13.23
N THR A 194 20.99 -1.44 13.88
CA THR A 194 19.85 -2.08 13.22
C THR A 194 18.90 -0.99 12.74
N ALA A 195 19.26 -0.33 11.65
CA ALA A 195 18.24 0.36 10.87
C ALA A 195 17.16 -0.66 10.54
N TYR A 196 15.93 -0.39 10.96
CA TYR A 196 14.80 -1.26 10.66
C TYR A 196 13.70 -0.48 9.96
N TYR A 197 13.12 -1.14 8.99
CA TYR A 197 12.15 -0.55 8.08
C TYR A 197 10.84 -1.26 8.26
N ASN A 198 9.77 -0.48 8.39
CA ASN A 198 8.43 -1.04 8.38
C ASN A 198 7.86 -0.90 6.98
N HIS A 199 7.27 -1.98 6.48
CA HIS A 199 6.57 -1.96 5.20
C HIS A 199 5.07 -2.01 5.44
N LEU A 200 4.35 -1.13 4.76
CA LEU A 200 2.91 -1.24 4.65
C LEU A 200 2.56 -2.00 3.38
N VAL A 201 1.97 -3.18 3.57
CA VAL A 201 1.59 -4.10 2.49
C VAL A 201 0.09 -4.02 2.28
N TYR A 202 -0.31 -3.81 1.03
CA TYR A 202 -1.67 -3.85 0.56
C TYR A 202 -1.80 -5.01 -0.44
N ASP A 203 -2.57 -6.03 -0.08
CA ASP A 203 -2.97 -7.10 -1.00
C ASP A 203 -4.40 -6.82 -1.45
N ILE A 204 -4.59 -6.44 -2.72
CA ILE A 204 -5.87 -6.01 -3.29
C ILE A 204 -6.38 -7.10 -4.22
N ASP A 205 -7.57 -7.61 -3.91
CA ASP A 205 -8.30 -8.58 -4.73
C ASP A 205 -9.55 -7.95 -5.33
N PHE A 206 -9.64 -8.00 -6.65
CA PHE A 206 -10.79 -7.54 -7.42
C PHE A 206 -11.68 -8.73 -7.69
N LEU A 207 -12.93 -8.65 -7.23
CA LEU A 207 -13.88 -9.74 -7.40
C LEU A 207 -14.44 -9.74 -8.81
N ASP A 208 -14.59 -10.93 -9.38
CA ASP A 208 -15.10 -11.07 -10.73
C ASP A 208 -16.63 -10.87 -10.74
N MET A 209 -17.12 -10.01 -11.63
CA MET A 209 -18.54 -9.86 -11.90
C MET A 209 -19.03 -10.93 -12.88
N LYS A 210 -20.25 -11.41 -12.67
CA LYS A 210 -20.96 -12.31 -13.59
C LYS A 210 -22.32 -11.71 -13.95
N GLN A 211 -22.83 -12.05 -15.14
CA GLN A 211 -24.21 -11.72 -15.51
C GLN A 211 -25.18 -12.43 -14.56
N ASN A 212 -26.28 -11.75 -14.21
CA ASN A 212 -27.31 -12.23 -13.29
C ASN A 212 -26.80 -12.55 -11.87
N ASP A 213 -25.58 -12.12 -11.53
CA ASP A 213 -25.02 -12.27 -10.20
C ASP A 213 -25.19 -10.96 -9.42
N PHE A 214 -25.50 -11.10 -8.14
CA PHE A 214 -25.57 -9.96 -7.25
C PHE A 214 -24.18 -9.66 -6.72
N PHE A 215 -23.55 -8.67 -7.32
CA PHE A 215 -22.21 -8.23 -6.96
C PHE A 215 -22.26 -7.38 -5.69
N TYR A 216 -22.45 -8.07 -4.56
CA TYR A 216 -22.55 -7.46 -3.24
C TYR A 216 -21.23 -6.77 -2.83
N LYS A 217 -20.08 -7.33 -3.22
CA LYS A 217 -18.75 -6.84 -2.85
C LYS A 217 -17.91 -6.64 -4.11
N ALA A 218 -17.26 -5.49 -4.23
CA ALA A 218 -16.47 -5.12 -5.40
C ALA A 218 -14.97 -5.40 -5.24
N ILE A 219 -14.42 -5.05 -4.07
CA ILE A 219 -12.99 -5.16 -3.78
C ILE A 219 -12.83 -5.72 -2.37
N GLU A 220 -11.83 -6.58 -2.20
CA GLU A 220 -11.30 -6.96 -0.90
C GLU A 220 -9.85 -6.50 -0.80
N GLN A 221 -9.51 -5.82 0.29
CA GLN A 221 -8.16 -5.32 0.54
C GLN A 221 -7.69 -5.82 1.89
N ASN A 222 -6.60 -6.57 1.88
CA ASN A 222 -5.88 -6.92 3.11
C ASN A 222 -4.72 -5.97 3.29
N ILE A 223 -4.56 -5.47 4.51
CA ILE A 223 -3.55 -4.49 4.86
C ILE A 223 -2.74 -5.03 6.02
N GLU A 224 -1.42 -5.01 5.88
CA GLU A 224 -0.51 -5.51 6.90
C GLU A 224 0.69 -4.57 7.04
N LEU A 225 0.93 -4.06 8.26
CA LEU A 225 2.23 -3.50 8.59
C LEU A 225 3.20 -4.63 8.94
N LYS A 226 4.19 -4.85 8.08
CA LYS A 226 5.30 -5.77 8.33
C LYS A 226 6.44 -5.01 9.01
N THR A 227 6.76 -5.44 10.22
CA THR A 227 7.91 -4.96 10.99
C THR A 227 8.89 -6.11 11.20
N PRO A 228 10.19 -5.92 10.97
CA PRO A 228 11.21 -6.89 11.38
C PRO A 228 11.45 -6.85 12.91
N ASN A 229 10.97 -5.80 13.60
CA ASN A 229 11.07 -5.66 15.05
C ASN A 229 9.78 -6.12 15.73
N GLN A 230 9.85 -7.26 16.42
CA GLN A 230 8.72 -7.87 17.14
C GLN A 230 8.17 -7.03 18.31
N HIS A 231 8.95 -6.06 18.81
CA HIS A 231 8.56 -5.17 19.91
C HIS A 231 8.09 -3.79 19.43
N PHE A 232 8.08 -3.56 18.10
CA PHE A 232 7.58 -2.32 17.55
C PHE A 232 6.08 -2.19 17.85
N ILE A 233 5.68 -1.08 18.49
CA ILE A 233 4.26 -0.76 18.71
C ILE A 233 3.98 0.55 17.96
N PRO A 234 3.19 0.51 16.88
CA PRO A 234 2.82 1.69 16.13
C PRO A 234 1.92 2.54 17.01
N LYS A 235 2.28 3.81 17.19
CA LYS A 235 1.49 4.77 17.96
C LYS A 235 0.30 5.34 17.18
N ARG A 236 0.16 4.99 15.90
CA ARG A 236 -0.81 5.58 14.98
C ARG A 236 -1.78 4.53 14.47
N ASN A 237 -3.07 4.87 14.46
CA ASN A 237 -4.02 4.24 13.57
C ASN A 237 -3.66 4.67 12.16
N TYR A 238 -3.62 3.71 11.26
CA TYR A 238 -3.33 4.01 9.88
C TYR A 238 -4.65 4.22 9.16
N VAL A 239 -4.71 5.26 8.33
CA VAL A 239 -5.85 5.52 7.46
C VAL A 239 -5.54 4.86 6.13
N TYR A 240 -6.38 3.90 5.73
CA TYR A 240 -6.07 2.97 4.64
C TYR A 240 -7.12 2.86 3.54
N ASP A 241 -8.14 3.72 3.59
CA ASP A 241 -9.16 3.72 2.55
C ASP A 241 -8.49 4.08 1.21
N PHE A 242 -8.42 3.08 0.34
CA PHE A 242 -7.74 3.17 -0.94
C PHE A 242 -8.72 3.58 -2.04
N PHE A 243 -10.02 3.33 -1.87
CA PHE A 243 -11.02 3.43 -2.94
C PHE A 243 -12.33 4.06 -2.44
N ASN A 244 -12.75 5.18 -3.05
CA ASN A 244 -14.06 5.80 -2.74
C ASN A 244 -15.11 5.65 -3.82
N LYS A 245 -14.74 5.43 -5.08
CA LYS A 245 -15.68 5.45 -6.21
C LYS A 245 -15.36 4.36 -7.21
N VAL A 246 -16.41 3.91 -7.87
CA VAL A 246 -16.33 3.08 -9.06
C VAL A 246 -17.14 3.71 -10.19
N TYR A 247 -16.55 3.76 -11.37
CA TYR A 247 -17.22 4.10 -12.61
C TYR A 247 -17.50 2.80 -13.35
N ILE A 248 -18.73 2.62 -13.83
CA ILE A 248 -19.20 1.42 -14.53
C ILE A 248 -19.72 1.87 -15.89
N LYS A 249 -19.00 1.51 -16.95
CA LYS A 249 -19.41 1.78 -18.33
C LYS A 249 -20.07 0.53 -18.91
N GLU A 250 -21.35 0.69 -19.24
CA GLU A 250 -22.21 -0.28 -19.91
C GLU A 250 -22.52 0.20 -21.33
N ASN A 251 -21.87 -0.37 -22.34
CA ASN A 251 -21.92 0.17 -23.70
C ASN A 251 -21.55 1.67 -23.73
N ASP A 252 -22.44 2.55 -24.17
CA ASP A 252 -22.21 4.01 -24.21
C ASP A 252 -22.62 4.75 -22.93
N LEU A 253 -23.20 4.05 -21.94
CA LEU A 253 -23.65 4.64 -20.69
C LEU A 253 -22.60 4.48 -19.58
N GLU A 254 -22.18 5.59 -18.98
CA GLU A 254 -21.29 5.57 -17.81
C GLU A 254 -22.06 5.92 -16.53
N LYS A 255 -21.99 5.04 -15.53
CA LYS A 255 -22.59 5.21 -14.20
C LYS A 255 -21.49 5.39 -13.17
N THR A 256 -21.71 6.29 -12.22
CA THR A 256 -20.76 6.54 -11.11
C THR A 256 -21.40 6.18 -9.79
N PHE A 257 -20.71 5.39 -8.97
CA PHE A 257 -21.16 5.00 -7.64
C PHE A 257 -20.09 5.29 -6.60
N ASN A 258 -20.52 5.67 -5.39
CA ASN A 258 -19.64 5.67 -4.23
C ASN A 258 -19.38 4.23 -3.78
N LEU A 259 -18.27 4.02 -3.10
CA LEU A 259 -17.93 2.79 -2.41
C LEU A 259 -18.09 3.01 -0.91
N LYS A 260 -18.82 2.11 -0.26
CA LYS A 260 -18.88 2.00 1.20
C LYS A 260 -17.88 0.95 1.66
N SER A 261 -17.05 1.30 2.62
CA SER A 261 -16.06 0.38 3.19
C SER A 261 -16.56 -0.22 4.51
N LYS A 262 -16.36 -1.53 4.70
CA LYS A 262 -16.45 -2.20 6.00
C LYS A 262 -15.05 -2.65 6.43
N ILE A 263 -14.60 -2.17 7.58
CA ILE A 263 -13.26 -2.48 8.11
C ILE A 263 -13.37 -3.55 9.20
N THR A 264 -12.59 -4.61 9.06
CA THR A 264 -12.43 -5.66 10.08
C THR A 264 -10.99 -5.64 10.58
N ASN A 265 -10.81 -5.45 11.89
CA ASN A 265 -9.50 -5.44 12.52
C ASN A 265 -9.20 -6.83 13.07
N TYR A 266 -8.11 -7.46 12.60
CA TYR A 266 -7.64 -8.73 13.17
C TYR A 266 -6.65 -8.47 14.30
N THR A 267 -5.72 -7.54 14.06
CA THR A 267 -4.71 -7.11 15.03
C THR A 267 -4.44 -5.61 14.87
N LYS A 268 -3.54 -5.06 15.70
CA LYS A 268 -3.02 -3.68 15.53
C LYS A 268 -2.22 -3.48 14.23
N PHE A 269 -1.84 -4.56 13.55
CA PHE A 269 -1.02 -4.54 12.34
C PHE A 269 -1.75 -5.02 11.10
N LYS A 270 -2.89 -5.71 11.26
CA LYS A 270 -3.56 -6.43 10.18
C LYS A 270 -5.05 -6.11 10.13
N HIS A 271 -5.48 -5.66 8.96
CA HIS A 271 -6.84 -5.22 8.69
C HIS A 271 -7.34 -5.81 7.38
N LYS A 272 -8.65 -6.03 7.29
CA LYS A 272 -9.35 -6.32 6.04
C LYS A 272 -10.37 -5.23 5.79
N ILE A 273 -10.41 -4.74 4.56
CA ILE A 273 -11.41 -3.78 4.08
C ILE A 273 -12.19 -4.44 2.95
N GLU A 274 -13.51 -4.43 3.08
CA GLU A 274 -14.43 -4.86 2.05
C GLU A 274 -15.15 -3.63 1.50
N TYR A 275 -15.13 -3.47 0.17
CA TYR A 275 -15.76 -2.34 -0.51
C TYR A 275 -17.05 -2.79 -1.21
N PHE A 276 -18.13 -2.08 -0.92
CA PHE A 276 -19.48 -2.31 -1.43
C PHE A 276 -19.87 -1.14 -2.32
N ILE A 277 -20.50 -1.42 -3.45
CA ILE A 277 -21.04 -0.38 -4.32
C ILE A 277 -22.28 0.20 -3.62
N ASP A 278 -22.29 1.52 -3.41
CA ASP A 278 -23.39 2.21 -2.71
C ASP A 278 -24.59 2.40 -3.64
N LYS A 279 -25.14 1.27 -4.05
CA LYS A 279 -26.35 1.16 -4.86
C LYS A 279 -27.24 0.13 -4.19
N LYS A 280 -28.45 0.56 -3.84
CA LYS A 280 -29.47 -0.25 -3.20
C LYS A 280 -30.20 -1.08 -4.26
N ASN A 281 -30.27 -2.39 -4.04
CA ASN A 281 -31.01 -3.30 -4.91
C ASN A 281 -31.97 -4.16 -4.10
N GLN A 282 -33.06 -4.59 -4.73
CA GLN A 282 -34.00 -5.57 -4.22
C GLN A 282 -34.20 -6.68 -5.24
N TRP A 283 -34.52 -7.88 -4.77
CA TRP A 283 -34.90 -8.99 -5.62
C TRP A 283 -36.33 -8.80 -6.14
N ASP A 284 -36.54 -8.94 -7.44
CA ASP A 284 -37.86 -8.96 -8.09
C ASP A 284 -38.25 -10.40 -8.42
N ASP A 285 -39.21 -10.96 -7.67
CA ASP A 285 -39.65 -12.35 -7.85
C ASP A 285 -40.31 -12.63 -9.19
N SER A 286 -40.87 -11.61 -9.84
CA SER A 286 -41.55 -11.75 -11.13
C SER A 286 -40.55 -11.82 -12.28
N LYS A 287 -39.51 -10.98 -12.23
CA LYS A 287 -38.45 -10.91 -13.24
C LYS A 287 -37.30 -11.87 -12.98
N LYS A 288 -37.21 -12.41 -11.75
CA LYS A 288 -36.12 -13.26 -11.27
C LYS A 288 -34.76 -12.57 -11.41
N GLU A 289 -34.70 -11.28 -11.08
CA GLU A 289 -33.47 -10.49 -11.14
C GLU A 289 -33.44 -9.40 -10.04
N PHE A 290 -32.26 -8.81 -9.77
CA PHE A 290 -32.14 -7.66 -8.88
C PHE A 290 -32.44 -6.35 -9.61
N ILE A 291 -33.22 -5.48 -8.97
CA ILE A 291 -33.59 -4.15 -9.48
C ILE A 291 -33.26 -3.06 -8.45
N ASP A 292 -33.10 -1.82 -8.93
CA ASP A 292 -32.84 -0.66 -8.09
C ASP A 292 -33.97 -0.45 -7.08
N SER A 293 -33.62 -0.23 -5.80
CA SER A 293 -34.59 -0.04 -4.71
C SER A 293 -34.31 1.19 -3.88
N THR A 294 -35.35 1.70 -3.22
CA THR A 294 -35.25 2.77 -2.21
C THR A 294 -35.50 2.28 -0.78
N LYS A 295 -36.05 1.07 -0.60
CA LYS A 295 -36.66 0.64 0.68
C LYS A 295 -36.15 -0.70 1.24
N ASN A 296 -35.51 -1.55 0.45
CA ASN A 296 -34.95 -2.84 0.88
C ASN A 296 -33.50 -2.96 0.40
N ASP A 297 -32.54 -2.96 1.32
CA ASP A 297 -31.16 -2.53 1.01
C ASP A 297 -30.15 -3.68 0.95
N ALA A 298 -30.07 -4.37 -0.17
CA ALA A 298 -28.85 -5.08 -0.53
C ALA A 298 -27.92 -4.10 -1.27
N LEU A 299 -26.77 -3.77 -0.67
CA LEU A 299 -25.75 -2.93 -1.29
C LEU A 299 -24.95 -3.76 -2.30
N GLY A 300 -24.87 -3.29 -3.53
CA GLY A 300 -24.14 -3.99 -4.57
C GLY A 300 -24.48 -3.49 -5.96
N TYR A 301 -23.91 -4.15 -6.96
CA TYR A 301 -24.29 -3.95 -8.35
C TYR A 301 -24.81 -5.25 -8.93
N HIS A 302 -25.81 -5.18 -9.80
CA HIS A 302 -26.28 -6.33 -10.55
C HIS A 302 -26.21 -6.00 -12.03
N LEU A 303 -25.61 -6.92 -12.79
CA LEU A 303 -25.61 -6.87 -14.24
C LEU A 303 -26.80 -7.70 -14.76
N PRO A 304 -27.82 -7.08 -15.38
CA PRO A 304 -29.02 -7.79 -15.83
C PRO A 304 -28.71 -9.00 -16.68
N ILE A 305 -29.54 -10.04 -16.57
CA ILE A 305 -29.37 -11.29 -17.34
C ILE A 305 -29.35 -11.06 -18.86
N ARG A 306 -30.03 -9.99 -19.33
CA ARG A 306 -30.15 -9.60 -20.74
C ARG A 306 -29.03 -8.66 -21.22
N TYR A 307 -28.05 -8.32 -20.37
CA TYR A 307 -26.98 -7.42 -20.75
C TYR A 307 -26.14 -8.00 -21.89
N ASN A 308 -25.93 -7.20 -22.93
CA ASN A 308 -25.07 -7.53 -24.07
C ASN A 308 -24.12 -6.36 -24.32
N GLY A 309 -22.82 -6.59 -24.17
CA GLY A 309 -21.81 -5.56 -24.37
C GLY A 309 -20.55 -5.70 -23.53
N ASP A 310 -19.63 -4.77 -23.73
CA ASP A 310 -18.40 -4.64 -22.92
C ASP A 310 -18.73 -4.01 -21.56
N LEU A 311 -18.20 -4.56 -20.47
CA LEU A 311 -18.25 -3.93 -19.15
C LEU A 311 -16.86 -3.40 -18.80
N ASN A 312 -16.76 -2.09 -18.60
CA ASN A 312 -15.53 -1.47 -18.09
C ASN A 312 -15.81 -0.91 -16.70
N LEU A 313 -15.02 -1.33 -15.70
CA LEU A 313 -15.03 -0.69 -14.39
C LEU A 313 -13.76 0.12 -14.23
N LYS A 314 -13.87 1.29 -13.62
CA LYS A 314 -12.73 2.12 -13.24
C LYS A 314 -12.86 2.45 -11.77
N TYR A 315 -11.88 2.06 -10.97
CA TYR A 315 -11.88 2.36 -9.53
C TYR A 315 -11.05 3.62 -9.27
N GLN A 316 -11.62 4.58 -8.57
CA GLN A 316 -10.90 5.78 -8.15
C GLN A 316 -10.09 5.50 -6.90
N ILE A 317 -8.82 5.89 -6.94
CA ILE A 317 -7.91 5.78 -5.80
C ILE A 317 -7.88 7.10 -5.04
N ASN A 318 -8.00 7.01 -3.71
CA ASN A 318 -7.95 8.17 -2.81
C ASN A 318 -6.55 8.54 -2.34
N GLN A 319 -5.59 7.64 -2.49
CA GLN A 319 -4.23 7.81 -1.97
C GLN A 319 -3.30 8.39 -3.02
N LYS A 320 -2.54 9.43 -2.65
CA LYS A 320 -1.59 10.12 -3.54
C LYS A 320 -0.17 9.55 -3.44
N ILE A 321 -0.02 8.36 -2.86
CA ILE A 321 1.26 7.72 -2.54
C ILE A 321 2.10 7.50 -3.80
N ILE A 322 1.43 7.21 -4.92
CA ILE A 322 2.04 7.00 -6.23
C ILE A 322 1.48 8.05 -7.20
N ASN A 323 2.39 8.76 -7.89
CA ASN A 323 2.01 9.74 -8.92
C ASN A 323 1.32 9.03 -10.09
N ASP A 324 0.34 9.69 -10.70
CA ASP A 324 -0.43 9.21 -11.85
C ASP A 324 -1.23 7.92 -11.63
N PHE A 325 -1.28 7.42 -10.38
CA PHE A 325 -2.08 6.27 -9.99
C PHE A 325 -3.48 6.68 -9.47
N LEU A 326 -4.19 7.48 -10.26
CA LEU A 326 -5.50 7.99 -9.85
C LEU A 326 -6.62 6.96 -10.05
N THR A 327 -6.42 5.99 -10.96
CA THR A 327 -7.45 5.02 -11.33
C THR A 327 -6.89 3.66 -11.73
N ILE A 328 -7.59 2.58 -11.37
CA ILE A 328 -7.34 1.22 -11.86
C ILE A 328 -8.47 0.84 -12.81
N ASN A 329 -8.12 0.33 -13.99
CA ASN A 329 -9.09 -0.19 -14.94
C ASN A 329 -9.31 -1.69 -14.69
N TYR A 330 -10.56 -2.12 -14.75
CA TYR A 330 -10.98 -3.51 -14.84
C TYR A 330 -11.74 -3.63 -16.15
N TRP A 331 -11.15 -4.35 -17.10
CA TRP A 331 -11.84 -4.69 -18.34
C TRP A 331 -12.33 -6.12 -18.27
N ASN A 332 -13.63 -6.30 -18.45
CA ASN A 332 -14.19 -7.61 -18.62
C ASN A 332 -15.13 -7.58 -19.83
N ASN A 333 -14.70 -8.27 -20.88
CA ASN A 333 -15.58 -8.60 -21.99
C ASN A 333 -16.39 -9.84 -21.60
N PHE A 334 -17.71 -9.79 -21.78
CA PHE A 334 -18.61 -10.93 -21.72
C PHE A 334 -18.95 -11.38 -23.16
N PRO A 335 -18.01 -12.00 -23.90
CA PRO A 335 -18.19 -12.28 -25.33
C PRO A 335 -19.22 -13.40 -25.60
N LYS A 336 -19.68 -14.09 -24.55
CA LYS A 336 -20.69 -15.15 -24.62
C LYS A 336 -21.87 -14.75 -23.74
N LYS A 337 -22.95 -14.31 -24.40
CA LYS A 337 -24.24 -14.05 -23.76
C LYS A 337 -24.69 -15.29 -22.99
N LEU A 338 -25.07 -15.18 -21.72
CA LEU A 338 -25.91 -16.20 -21.10
C LEU A 338 -27.33 -16.18 -21.70
N PHE A 339 -27.78 -15.01 -22.15
CA PHE A 339 -29.12 -14.80 -22.69
C PHE A 339 -29.13 -13.78 -23.84
N ASP A 340 -29.93 -14.06 -24.87
CA ASP A 340 -30.17 -13.24 -26.04
C ASP A 340 -31.67 -12.93 -26.16
N PHE A 341 -32.02 -11.69 -26.46
CA PHE A 341 -33.41 -11.26 -26.46
C PHE A 341 -34.23 -11.91 -27.60
N GLU A 342 -33.59 -12.29 -28.71
CA GLU A 342 -34.23 -12.94 -29.84
C GLU A 342 -34.22 -14.48 -29.69
N ASN A 343 -33.15 -15.04 -29.11
CA ASN A 343 -32.87 -16.48 -29.10
C ASN A 343 -32.99 -17.16 -27.73
N GLY A 344 -33.25 -16.41 -26.64
CA GLY A 344 -33.31 -16.95 -25.28
C GLY A 344 -31.94 -17.28 -24.69
N LEU A 345 -31.86 -18.26 -23.78
CA LEU A 345 -30.61 -18.65 -23.10
C LEU A 345 -29.59 -19.27 -24.09
N ILE A 346 -28.51 -18.56 -24.43
CA ILE A 346 -27.49 -19.06 -25.39
C ILE A 346 -26.33 -19.74 -24.66
N LYS A 347 -26.54 -21.02 -24.29
CA LYS A 347 -25.54 -22.06 -24.02
C LYS A 347 -24.58 -21.93 -22.81
N LEU A 348 -24.70 -22.91 -21.91
CA LEU A 348 -23.59 -23.49 -21.14
C LEU A 348 -22.63 -24.23 -22.09
N TYR A 349 -21.34 -24.25 -21.77
CA TYR A 349 -20.40 -25.21 -22.37
C TYR A 349 -20.79 -26.63 -21.93
N CYS A 350 -21.71 -27.29 -22.65
CA CYS A 350 -21.83 -28.74 -22.58
C CYS A 350 -20.69 -29.33 -23.41
N GLN A 351 -19.81 -30.11 -22.79
CA GLN A 351 -18.95 -31.01 -23.54
C GLN A 351 -19.86 -31.93 -24.35
N VAL A 352 -19.78 -31.82 -25.67
CA VAL A 352 -20.27 -32.87 -26.56
C VAL A 352 -19.27 -34.01 -26.40
N ILE A 353 -19.62 -35.01 -25.60
CA ILE A 353 -18.94 -36.30 -25.69
C ILE A 353 -19.33 -36.85 -27.07
N ASN A 354 -18.34 -37.09 -27.94
CA ASN A 354 -18.59 -37.85 -29.16
C ASN A 354 -18.88 -39.30 -28.73
N ILE A 355 -20.15 -39.59 -28.54
CA ILE A 355 -20.66 -40.93 -28.29
C ILE A 355 -20.87 -41.57 -29.68
N LYS A 356 -20.40 -42.80 -29.88
CA LYS A 356 -20.66 -43.53 -31.13
C LYS A 356 -22.14 -43.87 -31.21
N GLU A 357 -22.68 -43.98 -32.43
CA GLU A 357 -24.10 -44.26 -32.67
C GLU A 357 -24.60 -45.51 -31.90
N GLU A 358 -23.72 -46.51 -31.79
CA GLU A 358 -23.92 -47.78 -31.05
C GLU A 358 -24.20 -47.58 -29.54
N ASP A 359 -23.68 -46.51 -28.95
CA ASP A 359 -23.83 -46.18 -27.52
C ASP A 359 -25.06 -45.28 -27.25
N TYR A 360 -25.71 -44.77 -28.31
CA TYR A 360 -26.89 -43.90 -28.21
C TYR A 360 -28.16 -44.72 -27.93
N ASP A 361 -28.29 -45.86 -28.61
CA ASP A 361 -29.47 -46.73 -28.52
C ASP A 361 -29.55 -47.49 -27.19
N THR A 362 -28.41 -47.71 -26.52
CA THR A 362 -28.35 -48.49 -25.27
C THR A 362 -28.75 -47.71 -24.01
N GLN A 363 -28.69 -46.36 -24.02
CA GLN A 363 -28.94 -45.54 -22.83
C GLN A 363 -30.26 -44.77 -22.83
N TYR A 364 -30.92 -44.67 -23.99
CA TYR A 364 -32.09 -43.80 -24.16
C TYR A 364 -33.31 -44.51 -24.76
N GLU A 365 -33.31 -45.84 -24.78
CA GLU A 365 -34.36 -46.72 -25.36
C GLU A 365 -35.78 -46.47 -24.80
N HIS A 366 -35.92 -45.67 -23.74
CA HIS A 366 -37.20 -45.32 -23.10
C HIS A 366 -37.53 -43.82 -23.10
N TRP A 367 -36.80 -42.99 -23.83
CA TRP A 367 -37.03 -41.55 -23.85
C TRP A 367 -38.03 -41.18 -24.95
N THR A 368 -39.20 -40.67 -24.57
CA THR A 368 -40.16 -40.13 -25.54
C THR A 368 -39.75 -38.72 -25.94
N LYS A 369 -39.50 -38.51 -27.23
CA LYS A 369 -39.24 -37.20 -27.81
C LYS A 369 -40.50 -36.32 -27.66
N LYS A 370 -40.46 -35.32 -26.78
CA LYS A 370 -41.50 -34.27 -26.75
C LYS A 370 -41.15 -33.23 -27.82
N ILE A 371 -41.98 -33.14 -28.85
CA ILE A 371 -41.97 -32.02 -29.80
C ILE A 371 -42.77 -30.89 -29.14
N LEU A 372 -42.16 -29.71 -29.00
CA LEU A 372 -42.83 -28.49 -28.55
C LEU A 372 -43.66 -27.87 -29.67
#